data_AF-A0A023BZP7-F1
#
_entry.id   AF-A0A023BZP7-F1
#
_cell.length_a   1.000
_cell.length_b   1.000
_cell.length_c   1.000
_cell.angle_alpha   90.00
_cell.angle_beta   90.00
_cell.angle_gamma   90.00
#
_symmetry.space_group_name_H-M   'P 1'
#
loop_
_entity.id
_entity.type
_entity.pdbx_description
1 polymer ?
#
loop_
_entity_poly.entity_id
_entity_poly.type
_entity_poly.pdbx_seq_one_letter_code
_entity_poly.pdbx_strand_id
1 'polypeptide(L)'
;MKHIFLLITLTIITISCSLDGADGIDGANGINGTGGENGLGLLVFSGDITDEDAAKIIAENTGKNTHTIIIKNTTNLTTIEISEISTLVELEVIGNEKLQTLTIANLESIFGEAKIQTNAALTSINFSKLTTVGSFAISGSPLLENLSFPSLIDSKNSLSISNLDNLTTLDLSSLVSANFMQINRNEKLPNIDLPKLTVLGKALISDNIAIQTINLPVLNTIEVTEDKNINGSLSIERNTTLTAIHLNVLTSINILAIRNNENLVTIHLDKLVSLGSVSFGSNPKITTISFPNITTIKNINFSENDLVTNIAFPDLRNLESNLTITGNDILETLSFPMLTSIGTENRYSFRVRDNMIRNITFPNLETVNATTINIGEDLLEAVDFPKLATFSVLDIDSTVLLNSVILSSIQDFERLDLNSSGKLSTAAIDGILTRLVNITPAITNKTVSIQGIASAQAQINADTLRSNGNTVNITE
;
A
#
# COMPACT_ATOMS: atom_id res chain seq x y z
N MET A 1 56.64 2.44 3.28
CA MET A 1 56.33 2.87 1.90
C MET A 1 55.17 3.85 1.99
N LYS A 2 55.45 5.15 1.80
CA LYS A 2 54.45 6.22 1.82
C LYS A 2 53.77 6.24 0.45
N HIS A 3 52.50 5.88 0.37
CA HIS A 3 51.69 6.14 -0.81
C HIS A 3 51.06 7.53 -0.63
N ILE A 4 51.64 8.49 -1.35
CA ILE A 4 51.04 9.81 -1.58
C ILE A 4 49.84 9.57 -2.50
N PHE A 5 48.63 9.69 -1.97
CA PHE A 5 47.43 9.79 -2.79
C PHE A 5 47.26 11.24 -3.22
N LEU A 6 47.07 11.40 -4.52
CA LEU A 6 47.02 12.64 -5.25
C LEU A 6 45.72 13.40 -4.94
N LEU A 7 45.84 14.61 -4.41
CA LEU A 7 44.77 15.60 -4.32
C LEU A 7 44.31 15.94 -5.75
N ILE A 8 43.16 15.41 -6.18
CA ILE A 8 42.48 15.88 -7.39
C ILE A 8 41.43 16.91 -6.94
N THR A 9 41.84 18.17 -6.85
CA THR A 9 40.91 19.27 -7.14
C THR A 9 40.54 19.13 -8.61
N LEU A 10 39.41 18.52 -8.91
CA LEU A 10 38.89 18.45 -10.28
C LEU A 10 38.29 19.82 -10.62
N THR A 11 39.14 20.77 -10.98
CA THR A 11 38.72 21.99 -11.67
C THR A 11 38.42 21.58 -13.11
N ILE A 12 37.15 21.29 -13.42
CA ILE A 12 36.71 21.14 -14.81
C ILE A 12 36.70 22.54 -15.42
N ILE A 13 37.83 22.96 -15.99
CA ILE A 13 37.89 24.11 -16.89
C ILE A 13 37.64 23.57 -18.29
N THR A 14 36.40 23.68 -18.76
CA THR A 14 36.12 23.58 -20.18
C THR A 14 36.68 24.82 -20.88
N ILE A 15 37.79 24.67 -21.61
CA ILE A 15 38.30 25.72 -22.49
C ILE A 15 37.36 25.80 -23.70
N SER A 16 36.48 26.80 -23.69
CA SER A 16 35.72 27.26 -24.85
C SER A 16 36.50 28.42 -25.49
N CYS A 17 37.19 28.15 -26.60
CA CYS A 17 37.77 29.20 -27.43
C CYS A 17 36.67 29.87 -28.27
N SER A 18 36.24 31.07 -27.88
CA SER A 18 35.77 32.11 -28.79
C SER A 18 35.77 33.46 -28.08
N LEU A 19 36.23 34.51 -28.76
CA LEU A 19 36.03 35.89 -28.32
C LEU A 19 34.53 36.22 -28.36
N ASP A 20 33.94 36.58 -27.21
CA ASP A 20 32.82 37.53 -27.08
C ASP A 20 33.09 38.37 -25.82
N GLY A 21 32.75 39.65 -25.73
CA GLY A 21 31.41 40.24 -25.71
C GLY A 21 31.28 40.89 -24.33
N ALA A 22 30.91 42.18 -24.22
CA ALA A 22 30.94 42.89 -22.94
C ALA A 22 29.97 42.26 -21.89
N ASP A 23 30.42 42.20 -20.64
CA ASP A 23 29.81 41.44 -19.53
C ASP A 23 28.35 41.81 -19.20
N GLY A 24 27.51 40.78 -18.97
CA GLY A 24 26.12 40.85 -18.51
C GLY A 24 25.88 40.23 -17.12
N ILE A 25 24.73 40.55 -16.51
CA ILE A 25 24.40 40.44 -15.06
C ILE A 25 24.02 39.03 -14.54
N ASP A 26 24.16 37.94 -15.31
CA ASP A 26 23.46 36.66 -14.98
C ASP A 26 24.26 35.35 -15.06
N GLY A 27 25.59 35.38 -14.96
CA GLY A 27 26.36 34.21 -14.47
C GLY A 27 26.37 32.95 -15.36
N ALA A 28 26.29 33.10 -16.69
CA ALA A 28 26.19 31.97 -17.62
C ALA A 28 27.53 31.27 -18.02
N ASN A 29 28.70 31.70 -17.52
CA ASN A 29 29.99 31.23 -18.07
C ASN A 29 31.04 30.74 -17.06
N GLY A 30 30.67 30.48 -15.80
CA GLY A 30 31.41 29.54 -14.93
C GLY A 30 32.89 29.83 -14.63
N ILE A 31 33.39 31.03 -14.90
CA ILE A 31 34.78 31.42 -14.59
C ILE A 31 34.74 32.77 -13.82
N ASN A 32 35.17 32.70 -12.56
CA ASN A 32 35.49 33.78 -11.61
C ASN A 32 34.35 34.26 -10.70
N GLY A 33 34.15 33.51 -9.62
CA GLY A 33 33.87 34.11 -8.31
C GLY A 33 35.10 34.88 -7.82
N THR A 34 35.19 36.16 -8.17
CA THR A 34 36.10 37.13 -7.53
C THR A 34 35.35 38.27 -6.84
N GLY A 35 34.01 38.19 -6.78
CA GLY A 35 33.19 38.96 -5.84
C GLY A 35 33.06 38.17 -4.54
N GLY A 36 33.83 38.54 -3.52
CA GLY A 36 34.04 37.83 -2.25
C GLY A 36 32.83 37.62 -1.33
N GLU A 37 31.66 37.25 -1.85
CA GLU A 37 30.47 36.87 -1.05
C GLU A 37 29.63 35.73 -1.67
N ASN A 38 30.09 35.08 -2.75
CA ASN A 38 29.18 34.29 -3.58
C ASN A 38 29.43 32.77 -3.64
N GLY A 39 30.43 32.18 -2.98
CA GLY A 39 30.61 30.70 -2.89
C GLY A 39 30.82 29.93 -4.22
N LEU A 40 31.31 28.69 -4.14
CA LEU A 40 31.36 27.76 -5.27
C LEU A 40 29.99 27.08 -5.46
N GLY A 41 29.59 26.78 -6.70
CA GLY A 41 28.34 26.07 -6.99
C GLY A 41 28.27 24.66 -6.38
N LEU A 42 29.40 23.95 -6.39
CA LEU A 42 29.56 22.58 -5.91
C LEU A 42 30.71 22.50 -4.89
N LEU A 43 30.45 21.90 -3.72
CA LEU A 43 31.47 21.51 -2.75
C LEU A 43 31.57 19.99 -2.67
N VAL A 44 32.79 19.46 -2.71
CA VAL A 44 33.06 18.02 -2.62
C VAL A 44 34.06 17.73 -1.50
N PHE A 45 33.67 16.87 -0.57
CA PHE A 45 34.50 16.32 0.50
C PHE A 45 34.65 14.82 0.25
N SER A 46 35.88 14.31 0.12
CA SER A 46 36.11 12.89 -0.13
C SER A 46 37.50 12.43 0.29
N GLY A 47 37.68 11.11 0.42
CA GLY A 47 38.99 10.51 0.68
C GLY A 47 39.47 10.72 2.13
N ASP A 48 40.74 11.01 2.31
CA ASP A 48 41.38 11.13 3.63
C ASP A 48 41.21 12.49 4.30
N ILE A 49 40.31 13.34 3.76
CA ILE A 49 40.00 14.68 4.27
C ILE A 49 39.71 14.67 5.77
N THR A 50 40.32 15.62 6.48
CA THR A 50 40.13 15.82 7.92
C THR A 50 39.09 16.90 8.21
N ASP A 51 38.67 17.03 9.47
CA ASP A 51 37.76 18.11 9.89
C ASP A 51 38.37 19.51 9.66
N GLU A 52 39.69 19.66 9.84
CA GLU A 52 40.41 20.93 9.60
C GLU A 52 40.40 21.31 8.11
N ASP A 53 40.66 20.33 7.23
CA ASP A 53 40.59 20.53 5.78
C ASP A 53 39.18 20.92 5.35
N ALA A 54 38.16 20.22 5.87
CA ALA A 54 36.77 20.50 5.56
C ALA A 54 36.35 21.90 6.04
N ALA A 55 36.71 22.29 7.26
CA ALA A 55 36.44 23.61 7.80
C ALA A 55 37.06 24.73 6.95
N LYS A 56 38.29 24.52 6.46
CA LYS A 56 38.95 25.46 5.56
C LYS A 56 38.22 25.57 4.22
N ILE A 57 37.86 24.45 3.61
CA ILE A 57 37.09 24.44 2.35
C ILE A 57 35.77 25.19 2.53
N ILE A 58 35.06 24.95 3.64
CA ILE A 58 33.80 25.60 3.97
C ILE A 58 33.99 27.12 4.08
N ALA A 59 34.95 27.56 4.89
CA ALA A 59 35.22 28.99 5.12
C ALA A 59 35.63 29.74 3.85
N GLU A 60 36.36 29.09 2.94
CA GLU A 60 36.85 29.73 1.72
C GLU A 60 35.85 29.66 0.55
N ASN A 61 34.94 28.69 0.55
CA ASN A 61 34.18 28.34 -0.65
C ASN A 61 32.65 28.26 -0.47
N THR A 62 32.10 28.39 0.74
CA THR A 62 30.64 28.50 0.93
C THR A 62 30.14 29.91 0.63
N GLY A 63 28.91 30.00 0.14
CA GLY A 63 28.23 31.28 -0.11
C GLY A 63 26.93 31.10 -0.87
N LYS A 64 26.36 32.21 -1.35
CA LYS A 64 25.03 32.24 -1.97
C LYS A 64 24.88 31.36 -3.22
N ASN A 65 25.96 31.12 -3.96
CA ASN A 65 25.90 30.25 -5.15
C ASN A 65 26.06 28.77 -4.81
N THR A 66 26.42 28.41 -3.58
CA THR A 66 26.59 27.00 -3.21
C THR A 66 25.25 26.29 -3.17
N HIS A 67 24.98 25.51 -4.22
CA HIS A 67 23.72 24.81 -4.41
C HIS A 67 23.87 23.28 -4.32
N THR A 68 25.10 22.75 -4.41
CA THR A 68 25.33 21.31 -4.31
C THR A 68 26.46 20.99 -3.33
N ILE A 69 26.23 20.02 -2.45
CA ILE A 69 27.23 19.50 -1.52
C ILE A 69 27.31 17.99 -1.68
N ILE A 70 28.53 17.47 -1.85
CA ILE A 70 28.81 16.03 -1.93
C ILE A 70 29.87 15.68 -0.88
N ILE A 71 29.52 14.82 0.06
CA ILE A 71 30.41 14.28 1.10
C ILE A 71 30.44 12.78 0.90
N LYS A 72 31.51 12.25 0.29
CA LYS A 72 31.55 10.85 -0.12
C LYS A 72 32.83 10.13 0.22
N ASN A 73 32.70 8.90 0.73
CA ASN A 73 33.81 7.98 0.98
C ASN A 73 34.96 8.63 1.78
N THR A 74 34.64 9.42 2.81
CA THR A 74 35.66 10.02 3.67
C THR A 74 36.11 9.03 4.75
N THR A 75 37.42 8.97 5.03
CA THR A 75 38.00 8.02 6.00
C THR A 75 38.43 8.66 7.34
N ASN A 76 38.58 9.98 7.39
CA ASN A 76 39.01 10.71 8.59
C ASN A 76 38.04 11.80 9.05
N LEU A 77 37.18 12.30 8.18
CA LEU A 77 36.16 13.30 8.50
C LEU A 77 35.19 12.76 9.54
N THR A 78 35.03 13.50 10.64
CA THR A 78 34.10 13.17 11.73
C THR A 78 32.94 14.15 11.80
N THR A 79 33.14 15.40 11.35
CA THR A 79 32.16 16.47 11.51
C THR A 79 32.09 17.36 10.28
N ILE A 80 30.87 17.72 9.87
CA ILE A 80 30.60 18.81 8.93
C ILE A 80 29.65 19.80 9.60
N GLU A 81 30.02 21.07 9.61
CA GLU A 81 29.22 22.18 10.11
C GLU A 81 29.23 23.32 9.09
N ILE A 82 28.05 23.66 8.57
CA ILE A 82 27.86 24.74 7.58
C ILE A 82 26.73 25.65 8.07
N SER A 83 26.98 26.96 8.12
CA SER A 83 26.00 27.95 8.61
C SER A 83 25.61 28.99 7.55
N GLU A 84 26.35 29.06 6.45
CA GLU A 84 26.28 30.11 5.45
C GLU A 84 25.22 29.82 4.37
N ILE A 85 24.66 28.60 4.37
CA ILE A 85 23.75 28.09 3.34
C ILE A 85 22.34 27.95 3.90
N SER A 86 21.37 28.56 3.22
CA SER A 86 19.94 28.39 3.50
C SER A 86 19.19 27.55 2.48
N THR A 87 19.73 27.38 1.27
CA THR A 87 19.09 26.59 0.22
C THR A 87 20.08 25.72 -0.51
N LEU A 88 19.68 24.49 -0.85
CA LEU A 88 20.42 23.61 -1.74
C LEU A 88 19.52 23.13 -2.88
N VAL A 89 20.14 22.74 -3.98
CA VAL A 89 19.54 21.85 -4.98
C VAL A 89 19.78 20.40 -4.58
N GLU A 90 21.01 20.06 -4.17
CA GLU A 90 21.36 18.67 -3.90
C GLU A 90 22.35 18.52 -2.73
N LEU A 91 22.13 17.51 -1.91
CA LEU A 91 23.00 17.09 -0.81
C LEU A 91 23.22 15.59 -0.89
N GLU A 92 24.45 15.16 -1.15
CA GLU A 92 24.85 13.76 -1.15
C GLU A 92 25.82 13.51 0.00
N VAL A 93 25.50 12.59 0.90
CA VAL A 93 26.36 12.18 2.03
C VAL A 93 26.44 10.66 2.06
N ILE A 94 27.45 10.09 1.41
CA ILE A 94 27.50 8.64 1.14
C ILE A 94 28.81 7.99 1.56
N GLY A 95 28.74 6.91 2.34
CA GLY A 95 29.89 6.02 2.56
C GLY A 95 30.97 6.60 3.46
N ASN A 96 30.63 7.54 4.34
CA ASN A 96 31.62 8.18 5.20
C ASN A 96 31.84 7.35 6.47
N GLU A 97 33.03 6.78 6.61
CA GLU A 97 33.34 5.74 7.62
C GLU A 97 33.27 6.29 9.05
N LYS A 98 33.75 7.52 9.26
CA LYS A 98 33.89 8.14 10.59
C LYS A 98 33.01 9.36 10.82
N LEU A 99 32.21 9.77 9.84
CA LEU A 99 31.35 10.95 9.97
C LEU A 99 30.28 10.69 11.03
N GLN A 100 30.34 11.45 12.12
CA GLN A 100 29.44 11.36 13.28
C GLN A 100 28.38 12.46 13.26
N THR A 101 28.74 13.66 12.79
CA THR A 101 27.87 14.84 12.85
C THR A 101 27.77 15.52 11.50
N LEU A 102 26.54 15.79 11.05
CA LEU A 102 26.23 16.57 9.87
C LEU A 102 25.28 17.72 10.24
N THR A 103 25.77 18.95 10.18
CA THR A 103 24.99 20.14 10.51
C THR A 103 25.01 21.13 9.35
N ILE A 104 23.82 21.49 8.86
CA ILE A 104 23.62 22.67 8.00
C ILE A 104 22.58 23.55 8.69
N ALA A 105 23.04 24.38 9.63
CA ALA A 105 22.21 24.95 10.69
C ALA A 105 21.12 25.91 10.17
N ASN A 106 21.38 26.57 9.04
CA ASN A 106 20.46 27.53 8.43
C ASN A 106 19.69 26.98 7.23
N LEU A 107 19.77 25.68 6.95
CA LEU A 107 19.12 25.07 5.80
C LEU A 107 17.59 25.15 5.91
N GLU A 108 16.97 25.94 5.04
CA GLU A 108 15.53 26.14 4.94
C GLU A 108 14.91 25.27 3.84
N SER A 109 15.62 25.01 2.74
CA SER A 109 15.07 24.25 1.62
C SER A 109 16.10 23.44 0.85
N ILE A 110 15.70 22.26 0.38
CA ILE A 110 16.42 21.47 -0.63
C ILE A 110 15.48 21.25 -1.83
N PHE A 111 15.76 21.87 -2.98
CA PHE A 111 14.86 21.81 -4.13
C PHE A 111 14.85 20.44 -4.82
N GLY A 112 16.02 19.80 -4.94
CA GLY A 112 16.20 18.47 -5.52
C GLY A 112 16.21 17.40 -4.43
N GLU A 113 17.35 16.73 -4.25
CA GLU A 113 17.47 15.57 -3.37
C GLU A 113 18.48 15.79 -2.22
N ALA A 114 18.12 15.33 -1.03
CA ALA A 114 19.04 15.06 0.06
C ALA A 114 19.15 13.54 0.24
N LYS A 115 20.33 12.99 -0.01
CA LYS A 115 20.61 11.56 0.03
C LYS A 115 21.74 11.27 1.01
N ILE A 116 21.40 10.63 2.12
CA ILE A 116 22.32 10.30 3.22
C ILE A 116 22.36 8.79 3.35
N GLN A 117 23.43 8.14 2.87
CA GLN A 117 23.49 6.68 2.80
C GLN A 117 24.80 6.11 3.32
N THR A 118 24.73 4.97 4.02
CA THR A 118 25.93 4.20 4.38
C THR A 118 26.93 5.02 5.21
N ASN A 119 26.43 5.79 6.18
CA ASN A 119 27.28 6.52 7.13
C ASN A 119 27.18 5.82 8.48
N ALA A 120 28.00 4.77 8.66
CA ALA A 120 27.88 3.84 9.77
C ALA A 120 28.13 4.48 11.14
N ALA A 121 28.96 5.53 11.19
CA ALA A 121 29.28 6.27 12.42
C ALA A 121 28.33 7.45 12.70
N LEU A 122 27.37 7.74 11.83
CA LEU A 122 26.53 8.95 11.93
C LEU A 122 25.57 8.83 13.12
N THR A 123 25.65 9.79 14.03
CA THR A 123 24.85 9.86 15.26
C THR A 123 24.01 11.12 15.37
N SER A 124 24.29 12.14 14.55
CA SER A 124 23.56 13.41 14.59
C SER A 124 23.45 14.05 13.20
N ILE A 125 22.24 14.51 12.89
CA ILE A 125 21.93 15.38 11.75
C ILE A 125 21.16 16.59 12.28
N ASN A 126 21.55 17.79 11.87
CA ASN A 126 20.81 19.01 12.19
C ASN A 126 20.45 19.81 10.94
N PHE A 127 19.19 19.66 10.53
CA PHE A 127 18.48 20.50 9.55
C PHE A 127 17.21 21.09 10.18
N SER A 128 17.32 21.60 11.41
CA SER A 128 16.16 22.02 12.21
C SER A 128 15.28 23.11 11.57
N LYS A 129 15.83 23.90 10.64
CA LYS A 129 15.11 24.94 9.89
C LYS A 129 14.52 24.46 8.57
N LEU A 130 14.74 23.21 8.16
CA LEU A 130 14.30 22.70 6.86
C LEU A 130 12.76 22.72 6.81
N THR A 131 12.19 23.54 5.94
CA THR A 131 10.74 23.66 5.76
C THR A 131 10.23 22.88 4.56
N THR A 132 11.08 22.67 3.55
CA THR A 132 10.67 22.04 2.30
C THR A 132 11.81 21.23 1.69
N VAL A 133 11.48 20.04 1.18
CA VAL A 133 12.41 19.20 0.44
C VAL A 133 11.76 18.65 -0.82
N GLY A 134 12.53 18.52 -1.90
CA GLY A 134 12.12 17.73 -3.06
C GLY A 134 12.05 16.25 -2.68
N SER A 135 13.21 15.62 -2.55
CA SER A 135 13.38 14.26 -2.05
C SER A 135 14.31 14.22 -0.84
N PHE A 136 13.94 13.52 0.22
CA PHE A 136 14.84 13.21 1.33
C PHE A 136 14.94 11.69 1.49
N ALA A 137 16.15 11.17 1.48
CA ALA A 137 16.42 9.75 1.68
C ALA A 137 17.56 9.58 2.69
N ILE A 138 17.28 8.87 3.78
CA ILE A 138 18.29 8.44 4.74
C ILE A 138 18.27 6.91 4.90
N SER A 139 19.45 6.29 4.81
CA SER A 139 19.59 4.86 5.06
C SER A 139 20.97 4.41 5.51
N GLY A 140 21.05 3.34 6.32
CA GLY A 140 22.35 2.75 6.68
C GLY A 140 23.16 3.65 7.61
N SER A 141 22.47 4.25 8.58
CA SER A 141 23.05 5.00 9.70
C SER A 141 22.55 4.38 11.01
N PRO A 142 23.01 3.16 11.35
CA PRO A 142 22.44 2.35 12.43
C PRO A 142 22.65 2.93 13.83
N LEU A 143 23.56 3.89 14.00
CA LEU A 143 23.81 4.57 15.28
C LEU A 143 22.98 5.85 15.48
N LEU A 144 22.20 6.28 14.49
CA LEU A 144 21.36 7.47 14.59
C LEU A 144 20.14 7.19 15.48
N GLU A 145 20.10 7.80 16.66
CA GLU A 145 19.01 7.59 17.63
C GLU A 145 17.82 8.55 17.42
N ASN A 146 18.08 9.73 16.87
CA ASN A 146 17.10 10.79 16.71
C ASN A 146 17.19 11.40 15.30
N LEU A 147 16.05 11.47 14.61
CA LEU A 147 15.89 12.20 13.36
C LEU A 147 14.76 13.22 13.54
N SER A 148 15.08 14.50 13.54
CA SER A 148 14.12 15.56 13.84
C SER A 148 14.18 16.68 12.80
N PHE A 149 13.05 16.88 12.12
CA PHE A 149 12.78 17.99 11.21
C PHE A 149 11.50 18.71 11.68
N PRO A 150 11.56 19.45 12.79
CA PRO A 150 10.39 20.04 13.43
C PRO A 150 9.74 21.14 12.59
N SER A 151 10.46 21.67 11.60
CA SER A 151 10.00 22.72 10.70
C SER A 151 9.55 22.20 9.33
N LEU A 152 9.72 20.90 9.03
CA LEU A 152 9.44 20.36 7.71
C LEU A 152 7.94 20.32 7.46
N ILE A 153 7.48 21.08 6.47
CA ILE A 153 6.06 21.23 6.11
C ILE A 153 5.72 20.34 4.92
N ASP A 154 6.62 20.23 3.95
CA ASP A 154 6.33 19.60 2.66
C ASP A 154 7.51 18.77 2.11
N SER A 155 7.19 17.54 1.66
CA SER A 155 8.08 16.68 0.87
C SER A 155 7.48 16.42 -0.51
N LYS A 156 7.99 17.14 -1.50
CA LYS A 156 7.35 17.25 -2.83
C LYS A 156 7.38 15.97 -3.64
N ASN A 157 8.44 15.17 -3.49
CA ASN A 157 8.64 13.96 -4.29
C ASN A 157 8.66 12.72 -3.40
N SER A 158 9.60 12.62 -2.46
CA SER A 158 9.81 11.41 -1.67
C SER A 158 10.42 11.72 -0.29
N LEU A 159 9.92 11.07 0.76
CA LEU A 159 10.49 11.03 2.09
C LEU A 159 10.76 9.57 2.48
N SER A 160 12.02 9.16 2.46
CA SER A 160 12.45 7.78 2.72
C SER A 160 13.37 7.71 3.94
N ILE A 161 12.95 6.94 4.94
CA ILE A 161 13.64 6.76 6.22
C ILE A 161 13.75 5.26 6.45
N SER A 162 14.95 4.71 6.28
CA SER A 162 15.12 3.26 6.33
C SER A 162 16.42 2.78 6.96
N ASN A 163 16.41 1.57 7.53
CA ASN A 163 17.61 0.93 8.07
C ASN A 163 18.36 1.82 9.08
N LEU A 164 17.60 2.41 10.02
CA LEU A 164 18.13 3.16 11.16
C LEU A 164 17.87 2.37 12.44
N ASP A 165 18.69 1.34 12.66
CA ASP A 165 18.45 0.30 13.67
C ASP A 165 18.27 0.85 15.10
N ASN A 166 18.95 1.96 15.44
CA ASN A 166 18.81 2.62 16.74
C ASN A 166 17.83 3.80 16.79
N LEU A 167 17.11 4.10 15.70
CA LEU A 167 16.19 5.23 15.68
C LEU A 167 15.05 5.02 16.69
N THR A 168 14.99 5.89 17.70
CA THR A 168 13.96 5.89 18.74
C THR A 168 13.03 7.09 18.64
N THR A 169 13.50 8.19 18.03
CA THR A 169 12.71 9.40 17.82
C THR A 169 12.71 9.81 16.36
N LEU A 170 11.50 9.89 15.78
CA LEU A 170 11.26 10.53 14.49
C LEU A 170 10.32 11.72 14.71
N ASP A 171 10.83 12.93 14.50
CA ASP A 171 10.02 14.15 14.60
C ASP A 171 9.80 14.77 13.22
N LEU A 172 8.58 14.62 12.74
CA LEU A 172 8.02 15.23 11.54
C LEU A 172 6.71 15.96 11.89
N SER A 173 6.63 16.51 13.10
CA SER A 173 5.38 17.03 13.70
C SER A 173 4.76 18.21 12.95
N SER A 174 5.51 18.87 12.07
CA SER A 174 5.04 19.94 11.22
C SER A 174 4.64 19.52 9.80
N LEU A 175 4.83 18.26 9.43
CA LEU A 175 4.59 17.77 8.07
C LEU A 175 3.10 17.86 7.75
N VAL A 176 2.76 18.59 6.69
CA VAL A 176 1.38 18.81 6.21
C VAL A 176 1.10 17.97 4.95
N SER A 177 2.09 17.86 4.06
CA SER A 177 1.99 17.11 2.81
C SER A 177 3.25 16.29 2.52
N ALA A 178 3.05 15.12 1.92
CA ALA A 178 4.12 14.31 1.34
C ALA A 178 3.62 13.57 0.11
N ASN A 179 4.38 13.58 -0.98
CA ASN A 179 3.98 12.85 -2.20
C ASN A 179 4.20 11.34 -2.06
N PHE A 180 5.41 10.91 -1.71
CA PHE A 180 5.69 9.51 -1.39
C PHE A 180 6.41 9.41 -0.06
N MET A 181 5.92 8.56 0.84
CA MET A 181 6.53 8.30 2.14
C MET A 181 6.92 6.82 2.25
N GLN A 182 8.15 6.57 2.65
CA GLN A 182 8.64 5.22 2.91
C GLN A 182 9.35 5.21 4.27
N ILE A 183 8.82 4.42 5.21
CA ILE A 183 9.42 4.24 6.54
C ILE A 183 9.57 2.75 6.76
N ASN A 184 10.80 2.23 6.68
CA ASN A 184 11.00 0.79 6.79
C ASN A 184 12.28 0.36 7.51
N ARG A 185 12.23 -0.79 8.18
CA ARG A 185 13.40 -1.38 8.86
C ARG A 185 14.05 -0.42 9.87
N ASN A 186 13.24 0.31 10.64
CA ASN A 186 13.71 1.08 11.78
C ASN A 186 13.37 0.28 13.04
N GLU A 187 14.30 -0.56 13.48
CA GLU A 187 14.03 -1.64 14.43
C GLU A 187 13.55 -1.19 15.82
N LYS A 188 13.92 0.03 16.24
CA LYS A 188 13.59 0.58 17.56
C LYS A 188 12.58 1.73 17.53
N LEU A 189 12.04 2.09 16.37
CA LEU A 189 11.09 3.20 16.25
C LEU A 189 9.76 2.79 16.89
N PRO A 190 9.30 3.45 17.98
CA PRO A 190 8.15 2.97 18.75
C PRO A 190 6.79 3.38 18.17
N ASN A 191 6.75 4.45 17.39
CA ASN A 191 5.53 4.99 16.79
C ASN A 191 5.85 5.86 15.57
N ILE A 192 4.81 6.11 14.77
CA ILE A 192 4.79 7.20 13.79
C ILE A 192 3.64 8.13 14.19
N ASP A 193 3.94 9.39 14.46
CA ASP A 193 2.95 10.41 14.82
C ASP A 193 3.08 11.64 13.91
N LEU A 194 2.09 11.86 13.05
CA LEU A 194 2.05 12.96 12.09
C LEU A 194 0.76 13.77 12.30
N PRO A 195 0.70 14.62 13.34
CA PRO A 195 -0.54 15.27 13.78
C PRO A 195 -1.08 16.33 12.81
N LYS A 196 -0.28 16.76 11.83
CA LYS A 196 -0.64 17.79 10.84
C LYS A 196 -0.73 17.27 9.40
N LEU A 197 -0.43 15.98 9.16
CA LEU A 197 -0.41 15.45 7.80
C LEU A 197 -1.85 15.35 7.27
N THR A 198 -2.18 16.21 6.30
CA THR A 198 -3.53 16.28 5.72
C THR A 198 -3.65 15.56 4.39
N VAL A 199 -2.56 15.50 3.61
CA VAL A 199 -2.53 14.94 2.25
C VAL A 199 -1.28 14.09 2.08
N LEU A 200 -1.46 12.92 1.47
CA LEU A 200 -0.38 11.99 1.17
C LEU A 200 -0.59 11.40 -0.24
N GLY A 201 0.43 11.34 -1.07
CA GLY A 201 0.32 10.66 -2.36
C GLY A 201 0.33 9.15 -2.20
N LYS A 202 1.33 8.63 -1.50
CA LYS A 202 1.51 7.20 -1.23
C LYS A 202 2.34 6.99 0.03
N ALA A 203 2.06 5.93 0.79
CA ALA A 203 2.93 5.45 1.85
C ALA A 203 3.19 3.93 1.81
N LEU A 204 4.43 3.57 2.12
CA LEU A 204 4.85 2.22 2.46
C LEU A 204 5.51 2.25 3.84
N ILE A 205 4.87 1.62 4.82
CA ILE A 205 5.38 1.50 6.19
C ILE A 205 5.59 0.01 6.46
N SER A 206 6.83 -0.46 6.45
CA SER A 206 7.10 -1.89 6.59
C SER A 206 8.30 -2.26 7.45
N ASP A 207 8.30 -3.47 8.01
CA ASP A 207 9.46 -3.99 8.73
C ASP A 207 9.90 -3.16 9.95
N ASN A 208 9.06 -2.30 10.51
CA ASN A 208 9.41 -1.56 11.73
C ASN A 208 8.89 -2.35 12.94
N ILE A 209 9.72 -3.28 13.40
CA ILE A 209 9.30 -4.31 14.37
C ILE A 209 8.93 -3.75 15.75
N ALA A 210 9.30 -2.52 16.10
CA ALA A 210 8.96 -1.88 17.38
C ALA A 210 7.77 -0.90 17.31
N ILE A 211 7.24 -0.59 16.13
CA ILE A 211 6.11 0.36 16.02
C ILE A 211 4.88 -0.25 16.65
N GLN A 212 4.37 0.40 17.69
CA GLN A 212 3.12 0.01 18.37
C GLN A 212 1.89 0.74 17.82
N THR A 213 2.08 1.97 17.32
CA THR A 213 0.99 2.83 16.82
C THR A 213 1.41 3.65 15.61
N ILE A 214 0.45 3.87 14.70
CA ILE A 214 0.55 4.83 13.60
C ILE A 214 -0.60 5.84 13.76
N ASN A 215 -0.25 7.10 13.98
CA ASN A 215 -1.19 8.18 14.27
C ASN A 215 -1.21 9.20 13.13
N LEU A 216 -2.28 9.19 12.34
CA LEU A 216 -2.51 10.08 11.21
C LEU A 216 -3.89 10.76 11.36
N PRO A 217 -4.12 11.48 12.47
CA PRO A 217 -5.48 11.82 12.92
C PRO A 217 -6.21 12.80 12.01
N VAL A 218 -5.48 13.59 11.21
CA VAL A 218 -6.03 14.62 10.30
C VAL A 218 -5.82 14.30 8.82
N LEU A 219 -5.34 13.09 8.50
CA LEU A 219 -5.11 12.68 7.12
C LEU A 219 -6.44 12.50 6.39
N ASN A 220 -6.71 13.37 5.42
CA ASN A 220 -8.01 13.46 4.78
C ASN A 220 -8.09 12.63 3.47
N THR A 221 -7.04 12.68 2.66
CA THR A 221 -6.95 11.97 1.38
C THR A 221 -5.59 11.30 1.22
N ILE A 222 -5.61 10.11 0.61
CA ILE A 222 -4.43 9.49 0.02
C ILE A 222 -4.67 9.38 -1.48
N GLU A 223 -4.22 10.40 -2.20
CA GLU A 223 -4.56 10.60 -3.61
C GLU A 223 -3.39 11.20 -4.39
N VAL A 224 -3.48 11.13 -5.71
CA VAL A 224 -2.44 11.59 -6.61
C VAL A 224 -2.13 13.08 -6.37
N THR A 225 -0.97 13.37 -5.79
CA THR A 225 -0.44 14.73 -5.72
C THR A 225 0.40 14.99 -6.96
N GLU A 226 -0.10 15.79 -7.90
CA GLU A 226 0.60 16.35 -9.09
C GLU A 226 1.16 15.34 -10.13
N ASP A 227 1.64 14.15 -9.75
CA ASP A 227 2.20 13.10 -10.62
C ASP A 227 1.18 12.00 -10.94
N LYS A 228 0.63 12.03 -12.15
CA LYS A 228 -0.38 11.07 -12.67
C LYS A 228 0.06 9.59 -12.63
N ASN A 229 1.32 9.29 -12.33
CA ASN A 229 1.83 7.92 -12.24
C ASN A 229 1.73 7.30 -10.84
N ILE A 230 1.39 8.08 -9.81
CA ILE A 230 1.23 7.57 -8.45
C ILE A 230 -0.24 7.25 -8.21
N ASN A 231 -0.56 5.99 -7.94
CA ASN A 231 -1.88 5.60 -7.45
C ASN A 231 -1.92 5.77 -5.94
N GLY A 232 -2.88 6.56 -5.44
CA GLY A 232 -3.09 6.82 -4.01
C GLY A 232 -3.09 5.56 -3.16
N SER A 233 -2.00 5.24 -2.45
CA SER A 233 -1.91 3.96 -1.74
C SER A 233 -1.27 4.02 -0.38
N LEU A 234 -1.79 3.21 0.55
CA LEU A 234 -1.25 2.98 1.87
C LEU A 234 -1.01 1.48 2.04
N SER A 235 0.25 1.11 2.20
CA SER A 235 0.69 -0.24 2.51
C SER A 235 1.37 -0.25 3.88
N ILE A 236 0.82 -1.01 4.82
CA ILE A 236 1.35 -1.20 6.17
C ILE A 236 1.61 -2.69 6.36
N GLU A 237 2.89 -3.08 6.35
CA GLU A 237 3.27 -4.49 6.23
C GLU A 237 4.34 -4.91 7.23
N ARG A 238 4.18 -6.05 7.90
CA ARG A 238 5.24 -6.65 8.74
C ARG A 238 5.73 -5.72 9.87
N ASN A 239 4.83 -4.92 10.45
CA ASN A 239 5.10 -4.18 11.68
C ASN A 239 4.54 -5.02 12.84
N THR A 240 5.29 -6.04 13.25
CA THR A 240 4.75 -7.15 14.06
C THR A 240 4.23 -6.73 15.44
N THR A 241 4.71 -5.62 16.02
CA THR A 241 4.21 -5.09 17.31
C THR A 241 3.10 -4.04 17.17
N LEU A 242 2.70 -3.68 15.95
CA LEU A 242 1.68 -2.68 15.69
C LEU A 242 0.33 -3.15 16.23
N THR A 243 -0.32 -2.33 17.06
CA THR A 243 -1.60 -2.66 17.69
C THR A 243 -2.76 -1.80 17.18
N ALA A 244 -2.48 -0.58 16.74
CA ALA A 244 -3.49 0.38 16.30
C ALA A 244 -3.01 1.28 15.15
N ILE A 245 -3.92 1.54 14.22
CA ILE A 245 -3.76 2.52 13.14
C ILE A 245 -4.91 3.54 13.23
N HIS A 246 -4.58 4.81 13.42
CA HIS A 246 -5.57 5.89 13.56
C HIS A 246 -5.67 6.73 12.28
N LEU A 247 -6.72 6.49 11.49
CA LEU A 247 -7.06 7.19 10.23
C LEU A 247 -8.43 7.87 10.34
N ASN A 248 -8.62 8.63 11.42
CA ASN A 248 -9.94 9.04 11.94
C ASN A 248 -10.79 9.89 10.97
N VAL A 249 -10.17 10.56 10.00
CA VAL A 249 -10.84 11.46 9.06
C VAL A 249 -10.56 11.13 7.59
N LEU A 250 -9.95 9.98 7.31
CA LEU A 250 -9.61 9.57 5.95
C LEU A 250 -10.91 9.31 5.16
N THR A 251 -11.07 10.02 4.03
CA THR A 251 -12.28 9.97 3.20
C THR A 251 -12.09 9.25 1.88
N SER A 252 -10.88 9.30 1.32
CA SER A 252 -10.56 8.77 0.00
C SER A 252 -9.17 8.16 -0.06
N ILE A 253 -9.08 6.95 -0.63
CA ILE A 253 -7.83 6.26 -0.96
C ILE A 253 -8.06 5.30 -2.13
N ASN A 254 -7.08 5.15 -3.03
CA ASN A 254 -7.22 4.17 -4.11
C ASN A 254 -6.89 2.74 -3.64
N ILE A 255 -5.77 2.52 -2.93
CA ILE A 255 -5.37 1.18 -2.48
C ILE A 255 -5.03 1.18 -0.99
N LEU A 256 -5.73 0.36 -0.23
CA LEU A 256 -5.42 0.08 1.18
C LEU A 256 -4.95 -1.37 1.33
N ALA A 257 -3.71 -1.57 1.78
CA ALA A 257 -3.13 -2.88 2.03
C ALA A 257 -2.54 -2.98 3.43
N ILE A 258 -3.11 -3.85 4.26
CA ILE A 258 -2.68 -4.07 5.66
C ILE A 258 -2.31 -5.55 5.80
N ARG A 259 -1.01 -5.86 5.91
CA ARG A 259 -0.57 -7.26 5.88
C ARG A 259 0.46 -7.63 6.94
N ASN A 260 0.39 -8.85 7.45
CA ASN A 260 1.40 -9.41 8.35
C ASN A 260 1.65 -8.51 9.59
N ASN A 261 0.62 -7.87 10.13
CA ASN A 261 0.72 -7.10 11.37
C ASN A 261 0.17 -7.97 12.51
N GLU A 262 1.01 -8.85 13.04
CA GLU A 262 0.66 -9.93 13.99
C GLU A 262 -0.10 -9.46 15.23
N ASN A 263 0.12 -8.23 15.68
CA ASN A 263 -0.51 -7.66 16.87
C ASN A 263 -1.62 -6.64 16.58
N LEU A 264 -1.99 -6.41 15.33
CA LEU A 264 -2.95 -5.36 14.96
C LEU A 264 -4.35 -5.73 15.44
N VAL A 265 -4.92 -4.91 16.31
CA VAL A 265 -6.27 -5.11 16.87
C VAL A 265 -7.28 -4.14 16.25
N THR A 266 -6.86 -2.89 16.02
CA THR A 266 -7.78 -1.81 15.65
C THR A 266 -7.28 -0.99 14.47
N ILE A 267 -8.22 -0.63 13.61
CA ILE A 267 -8.04 0.36 12.54
C ILE A 267 -9.32 1.18 12.41
N HIS A 268 -9.22 2.50 12.42
CA HIS A 268 -10.39 3.38 12.27
C HIS A 268 -10.53 3.83 10.81
N LEU A 269 -11.60 3.40 10.12
CA LEU A 269 -11.86 3.70 8.70
C LEU A 269 -13.29 4.18 8.42
N ASP A 270 -14.06 4.52 9.45
CA ASP A 270 -15.50 4.80 9.36
C ASP A 270 -15.86 6.00 8.49
N LYS A 271 -14.89 6.85 8.15
CA LYS A 271 -15.04 8.04 7.31
C LYS A 271 -14.73 7.79 5.84
N LEU A 272 -14.24 6.60 5.47
CA LEU A 272 -14.00 6.28 4.07
C LEU A 272 -15.32 6.28 3.30
N VAL A 273 -15.33 7.02 2.20
CA VAL A 273 -16.44 7.12 1.22
C VAL A 273 -15.97 6.65 -0.16
N SER A 274 -14.69 6.80 -0.46
CA SER A 274 -14.07 6.35 -1.71
C SER A 274 -12.91 5.40 -1.41
N LEU A 275 -13.00 4.17 -1.95
CA LEU A 275 -11.98 3.13 -1.80
C LEU A 275 -11.88 2.36 -3.11
N GLY A 276 -10.72 2.40 -3.76
CA GLY A 276 -10.51 1.66 -5.01
C GLY A 276 -10.33 0.17 -4.77
N SER A 277 -9.47 -0.24 -3.83
CA SER A 277 -9.18 -1.65 -3.53
C SER A 277 -8.71 -1.82 -2.10
N VAL A 278 -9.13 -2.92 -1.48
CA VAL A 278 -8.78 -3.25 -0.10
C VAL A 278 -8.19 -4.65 0.01
N SER A 279 -7.11 -4.77 0.79
CA SER A 279 -6.51 -6.06 1.12
C SER A 279 -6.10 -6.11 2.60
N PHE A 280 -6.67 -7.04 3.37
CA PHE A 280 -6.15 -7.38 4.70
C PHE A 280 -5.70 -8.84 4.69
N GLY A 281 -4.42 -9.05 5.00
CA GLY A 281 -3.78 -10.36 4.94
C GLY A 281 -3.00 -10.68 6.20
N SER A 282 -3.18 -11.84 6.83
CA SER A 282 -2.28 -12.28 7.92
C SER A 282 -2.26 -11.27 9.09
N ASN A 283 -3.43 -10.80 9.53
CA ASN A 283 -3.60 -9.95 10.72
C ASN A 283 -4.41 -10.70 11.78
N PRO A 284 -3.82 -11.66 12.50
CA PRO A 284 -4.54 -12.64 13.31
C PRO A 284 -5.29 -12.06 14.51
N LYS A 285 -5.07 -10.80 14.88
CA LYS A 285 -5.74 -10.15 16.03
C LYS A 285 -6.85 -9.17 15.67
N ILE A 286 -7.09 -8.90 14.38
CA ILE A 286 -8.19 -8.05 13.98
C ILE A 286 -9.50 -8.84 14.08
N THR A 287 -10.53 -8.24 14.70
CA THR A 287 -11.79 -8.96 15.00
C THR A 287 -12.94 -8.56 14.10
N THR A 288 -12.91 -7.32 13.60
CA THR A 288 -13.95 -6.77 12.74
C THR A 288 -13.33 -5.89 11.66
N ILE A 289 -13.91 -5.94 10.47
CA ILE A 289 -13.55 -5.08 9.34
C ILE A 289 -14.84 -4.49 8.79
N SER A 290 -14.96 -3.17 8.78
CA SER A 290 -16.19 -2.49 8.34
C SER A 290 -15.89 -1.28 7.46
N PHE A 291 -16.68 -1.15 6.38
CA PHE A 291 -16.62 -0.07 5.41
C PHE A 291 -18.05 0.46 5.18
N PRO A 292 -18.59 1.28 6.11
CA PRO A 292 -20.01 1.60 6.15
C PRO A 292 -20.51 2.42 4.96
N ASN A 293 -19.67 3.29 4.37
CA ASN A 293 -20.10 4.22 3.32
C ASN A 293 -19.60 3.85 1.91
N ILE A 294 -18.97 2.69 1.72
CA ILE A 294 -18.43 2.29 0.42
C ILE A 294 -19.55 1.70 -0.44
N THR A 295 -19.86 2.37 -1.56
CA THR A 295 -20.90 1.94 -2.50
C THR A 295 -20.36 1.20 -3.73
N THR A 296 -19.11 1.48 -4.11
CA THR A 296 -18.41 0.87 -5.24
C THR A 296 -16.96 0.62 -4.83
N ILE A 297 -16.42 -0.54 -5.18
CA ILE A 297 -15.01 -0.89 -4.98
C ILE A 297 -14.56 -1.83 -6.09
N LYS A 298 -13.28 -1.80 -6.46
CA LYS A 298 -12.74 -2.68 -7.49
C LYS A 298 -12.39 -4.06 -6.96
N ASN A 299 -11.65 -4.12 -5.86
CA ASN A 299 -11.16 -5.39 -5.30
C ASN A 299 -11.37 -5.46 -3.80
N ILE A 300 -11.85 -6.62 -3.34
CA ILE A 300 -11.90 -7.02 -1.94
C ILE A 300 -11.06 -8.28 -1.78
N ASN A 301 -10.04 -8.22 -0.92
CA ASN A 301 -9.24 -9.39 -0.54
C ASN A 301 -9.06 -9.45 0.98
N PHE A 302 -9.65 -10.46 1.61
CA PHE A 302 -9.47 -10.73 3.04
C PHE A 302 -8.95 -12.15 3.22
N SER A 303 -7.68 -12.25 3.61
CA SER A 303 -7.00 -13.53 3.76
C SER A 303 -6.34 -13.69 5.13
N GLU A 304 -6.38 -14.89 5.71
CA GLU A 304 -5.57 -15.24 6.90
C GLU A 304 -5.79 -14.26 8.07
N ASN A 305 -7.03 -13.91 8.39
CA ASN A 305 -7.34 -13.09 9.56
C ASN A 305 -8.09 -13.95 10.59
N ASP A 306 -7.31 -14.69 11.39
CA ASP A 306 -7.75 -15.78 12.26
C ASP A 306 -8.89 -15.41 13.22
N LEU A 307 -9.01 -14.15 13.63
CA LEU A 307 -10.02 -13.67 14.58
C LEU A 307 -11.12 -12.80 13.97
N VAL A 308 -11.19 -12.64 12.64
CA VAL A 308 -12.26 -11.86 12.01
C VAL A 308 -13.58 -12.61 12.08
N THR A 309 -14.55 -12.00 12.77
CA THR A 309 -15.93 -12.52 12.89
C THR A 309 -16.91 -11.85 11.94
N ASN A 310 -16.55 -10.68 11.40
CA ASN A 310 -17.43 -9.88 10.57
C ASN A 310 -16.65 -9.04 9.54
N ILE A 311 -17.07 -9.15 8.28
CA ILE A 311 -16.64 -8.32 7.16
C ILE A 311 -17.88 -7.58 6.64
N ALA A 312 -17.96 -6.28 6.89
CA ALA A 312 -19.17 -5.50 6.67
C ALA A 312 -19.02 -4.42 5.60
N PHE A 313 -19.82 -4.53 4.55
CA PHE A 313 -20.02 -3.54 3.49
C PHE A 313 -21.54 -3.31 3.30
N PRO A 314 -22.20 -2.59 4.22
CA PRO A 314 -23.66 -2.50 4.24
C PRO A 314 -24.23 -1.80 3.00
N ASP A 315 -23.51 -0.82 2.44
CA ASP A 315 -23.97 0.01 1.33
C ASP A 315 -23.34 -0.34 -0.04
N LEU A 316 -22.51 -1.38 -0.09
CA LEU A 316 -21.83 -1.80 -1.32
C LEU A 316 -22.83 -2.29 -2.35
N ARG A 317 -22.86 -1.64 -3.51
CA ARG A 317 -23.72 -1.98 -4.66
C ARG A 317 -22.96 -2.63 -5.80
N ASN A 318 -21.72 -2.18 -6.06
CA ASN A 318 -20.94 -2.65 -7.20
C ASN A 318 -19.54 -3.09 -6.77
N LEU A 319 -19.18 -4.33 -7.08
CA LEU A 319 -17.81 -4.82 -7.00
C LEU A 319 -17.26 -4.98 -8.41
N GLU A 320 -16.30 -4.15 -8.82
CA GLU A 320 -15.95 -4.04 -10.24
C GLU A 320 -15.09 -5.19 -10.75
N SER A 321 -14.31 -5.84 -9.87
CA SER A 321 -13.38 -6.91 -10.25
C SER A 321 -13.46 -8.09 -9.27
N ASN A 322 -12.61 -8.16 -8.25
CA ASN A 322 -12.37 -9.40 -7.50
C ASN A 322 -12.96 -9.41 -6.09
N LEU A 323 -13.60 -10.53 -5.73
CA LEU A 323 -13.91 -10.92 -4.35
C LEU A 323 -13.06 -12.13 -3.97
N THR A 324 -12.20 -11.98 -2.97
CA THR A 324 -11.41 -13.09 -2.40
C THR A 324 -11.54 -13.07 -0.88
N ILE A 325 -12.11 -14.13 -0.31
CA ILE A 325 -12.22 -14.35 1.14
C ILE A 325 -11.64 -15.72 1.45
N THR A 326 -10.47 -15.79 2.10
CA THR A 326 -9.77 -17.08 2.31
C THR A 326 -9.05 -17.22 3.63
N GLY A 327 -9.11 -18.34 4.33
CA GLY A 327 -8.32 -18.54 5.56
C GLY A 327 -8.76 -17.63 6.71
N ASN A 328 -10.03 -17.27 6.82
CA ASN A 328 -10.56 -16.54 7.98
C ASN A 328 -11.20 -17.56 8.93
N ASP A 329 -10.38 -18.07 9.86
CA ASP A 329 -10.62 -19.29 10.65
C ASP A 329 -11.83 -19.23 11.61
N ILE A 330 -12.47 -18.08 11.81
CA ILE A 330 -13.69 -17.98 12.64
C ILE A 330 -14.82 -17.18 11.97
N LEU A 331 -14.70 -16.87 10.67
CA LEU A 331 -15.73 -16.15 9.94
C LEU A 331 -16.90 -17.10 9.61
N GLU A 332 -18.01 -16.99 10.35
CA GLU A 332 -19.15 -17.91 10.20
C GLU A 332 -20.16 -17.50 9.11
N THR A 333 -20.21 -16.23 8.73
CA THR A 333 -21.19 -15.73 7.76
C THR A 333 -20.56 -14.73 6.81
N LEU A 334 -21.07 -14.70 5.57
CA LEU A 334 -20.69 -13.69 4.59
C LEU A 334 -21.94 -13.12 3.90
N SER A 335 -22.13 -11.80 4.02
CA SER A 335 -23.29 -11.13 3.44
C SER A 335 -22.91 -9.76 2.89
N PHE A 336 -23.29 -9.51 1.64
CA PHE A 336 -23.28 -8.18 1.02
C PHE A 336 -24.72 -7.78 0.69
N PRO A 337 -25.42 -7.08 1.60
CA PRO A 337 -26.86 -6.93 1.53
C PRO A 337 -27.33 -6.07 0.35
N MET A 338 -26.54 -5.11 -0.11
CA MET A 338 -26.90 -4.18 -1.18
C MET A 338 -26.21 -4.48 -2.53
N LEU A 339 -25.36 -5.50 -2.59
CA LEU A 339 -24.53 -5.78 -3.77
C LEU A 339 -25.41 -6.29 -4.91
N THR A 340 -25.38 -5.61 -6.05
CA THR A 340 -26.17 -5.93 -7.25
C THR A 340 -25.35 -6.57 -8.36
N SER A 341 -24.05 -6.25 -8.47
CA SER A 341 -23.21 -6.81 -9.51
C SER A 341 -21.77 -7.02 -9.07
N ILE A 342 -21.19 -8.13 -9.53
CA ILE A 342 -19.75 -8.40 -9.46
C ILE A 342 -19.20 -8.50 -10.88
N GLY A 343 -18.14 -7.76 -11.14
CA GLY A 343 -17.36 -7.88 -12.36
C GLY A 343 -17.80 -6.97 -13.50
N THR A 344 -17.72 -5.65 -13.32
CA THR A 344 -17.98 -4.68 -14.38
C THR A 344 -16.76 -4.36 -15.27
N GLU A 345 -15.53 -4.78 -14.91
CA GLU A 345 -14.26 -4.57 -15.65
C GLU A 345 -13.39 -5.83 -15.90
N ASN A 346 -12.79 -6.04 -17.07
CA ASN A 346 -12.02 -7.26 -17.43
C ASN A 346 -11.20 -7.99 -16.33
N ARG A 347 -11.31 -9.34 -16.29
CA ARG A 347 -10.62 -10.31 -15.41
C ARG A 347 -11.12 -10.30 -13.96
N TYR A 348 -11.91 -11.33 -13.63
CA TYR A 348 -12.68 -11.40 -12.39
C TYR A 348 -12.49 -12.73 -11.69
N SER A 349 -12.38 -12.69 -10.37
CA SER A 349 -12.48 -13.86 -9.51
C SER A 349 -13.52 -13.60 -8.42
N PHE A 350 -14.43 -14.56 -8.24
CA PHE A 350 -15.19 -14.70 -7.01
C PHE A 350 -14.71 -15.98 -6.35
N ARG A 351 -13.96 -15.84 -5.27
CA ARG A 351 -13.41 -16.95 -4.49
C ARG A 351 -13.71 -16.78 -3.01
N VAL A 352 -14.41 -17.75 -2.43
CA VAL A 352 -14.62 -17.90 -0.99
C VAL A 352 -14.23 -19.31 -0.63
N ARG A 353 -13.09 -19.50 0.04
CA ARG A 353 -12.60 -20.84 0.40
C ARG A 353 -11.86 -20.85 1.71
N ASP A 354 -11.77 -22.01 2.34
CA ASP A 354 -10.89 -22.22 3.48
C ASP A 354 -11.23 -21.28 4.66
N ASN A 355 -12.52 -20.97 4.87
CA ASN A 355 -13.00 -20.26 6.05
C ASN A 355 -13.89 -21.20 6.89
N MET A 356 -14.53 -20.66 7.93
CA MET A 356 -15.54 -21.38 8.73
C MET A 356 -16.97 -20.95 8.37
N ILE A 357 -17.21 -20.53 7.12
CA ILE A 357 -18.49 -19.93 6.72
C ILE A 357 -19.56 -21.02 6.64
N ARG A 358 -20.66 -20.81 7.37
CA ARG A 358 -21.86 -21.67 7.34
C ARG A 358 -22.92 -21.12 6.40
N ASN A 359 -23.00 -19.79 6.25
CA ASN A 359 -24.03 -19.13 5.46
C ASN A 359 -23.44 -18.02 4.58
N ILE A 360 -23.78 -18.04 3.29
CA ILE A 360 -23.50 -16.97 2.33
C ILE A 360 -24.82 -16.42 1.80
N THR A 361 -25.04 -15.10 1.92
CA THR A 361 -26.31 -14.48 1.50
C THR A 361 -26.10 -13.15 0.80
N PHE A 362 -26.30 -13.10 -0.52
CA PHE A 362 -26.24 -11.85 -1.30
C PHE A 362 -27.64 -11.57 -1.89
N PRO A 363 -28.54 -10.93 -1.13
CA PRO A 363 -29.98 -10.90 -1.44
C PRO A 363 -30.34 -10.04 -2.66
N ASN A 364 -29.44 -9.14 -3.06
CA ASN A 364 -29.64 -8.24 -4.20
C ASN A 364 -28.73 -8.54 -5.39
N LEU A 365 -27.88 -9.57 -5.33
CA LEU A 365 -26.92 -9.86 -6.39
C LEU A 365 -27.67 -10.33 -7.64
N GLU A 366 -27.55 -9.60 -8.74
CA GLU A 366 -28.23 -9.84 -10.02
C GLU A 366 -27.29 -10.46 -11.06
N THR A 367 -26.05 -9.99 -11.13
CA THR A 367 -25.09 -10.42 -12.15
C THR A 367 -23.71 -10.69 -11.56
N VAL A 368 -23.07 -11.76 -12.04
CA VAL A 368 -21.66 -12.03 -11.79
C VAL A 368 -20.99 -12.36 -13.12
N ASN A 369 -20.08 -11.49 -13.55
CA ASN A 369 -19.34 -11.68 -14.80
C ASN A 369 -17.99 -12.40 -14.59
N ALA A 370 -17.84 -13.13 -13.48
CA ALA A 370 -16.67 -13.95 -13.25
C ALA A 370 -16.73 -15.27 -14.00
N THR A 371 -15.55 -15.75 -14.44
CA THR A 371 -15.43 -17.07 -15.09
C THR A 371 -16.01 -18.16 -14.20
N THR A 372 -15.73 -18.07 -12.90
CA THR A 372 -16.24 -18.99 -11.89
C THR A 372 -16.55 -18.24 -10.61
N ILE A 373 -17.74 -18.50 -10.06
CA ILE A 373 -18.06 -18.31 -8.65
C ILE A 373 -17.61 -19.58 -7.94
N ASN A 374 -16.48 -19.51 -7.24
CA ASN A 374 -15.90 -20.65 -6.56
C ASN A 374 -16.08 -20.49 -5.05
N ILE A 375 -16.92 -21.35 -4.49
CA ILE A 375 -17.22 -21.40 -3.06
C ILE A 375 -16.82 -22.80 -2.57
N GLY A 376 -15.87 -22.87 -1.65
CA GLY A 376 -15.38 -24.13 -1.11
C GLY A 376 -15.17 -24.03 0.38
N GLU A 377 -16.22 -24.34 1.13
CA GLU A 377 -16.32 -24.09 2.55
C GLU A 377 -16.81 -25.38 3.22
N ASP A 378 -15.96 -25.98 4.06
CA ASP A 378 -16.22 -27.32 4.60
C ASP A 378 -17.51 -27.39 5.42
N LEU A 379 -17.89 -26.30 6.09
CA LEU A 379 -19.05 -26.19 6.98
C LEU A 379 -20.25 -25.45 6.38
N LEU A 380 -20.26 -25.22 5.07
CA LEU A 380 -21.31 -24.46 4.41
C LEU A 380 -22.64 -25.21 4.38
N GLU A 381 -23.67 -24.59 4.95
CA GLU A 381 -25.03 -25.11 5.05
C GLU A 381 -26.02 -24.37 4.14
N ALA A 382 -25.74 -23.10 3.79
CA ALA A 382 -26.61 -22.29 2.95
C ALA A 382 -25.87 -21.33 2.01
N VAL A 383 -26.32 -21.27 0.75
CA VAL A 383 -25.93 -20.26 -0.23
C VAL A 383 -27.17 -19.65 -0.90
N ASP A 384 -27.42 -18.38 -0.62
CA ASP A 384 -28.64 -17.71 -1.06
C ASP A 384 -28.33 -16.51 -1.96
N PHE A 385 -28.59 -16.69 -3.27
CA PHE A 385 -28.50 -15.68 -4.32
C PHE A 385 -29.85 -15.51 -5.04
N PRO A 386 -30.91 -15.04 -4.35
CA PRO A 386 -32.28 -15.08 -4.86
C PRO A 386 -32.51 -14.25 -6.12
N LYS A 387 -31.70 -13.21 -6.35
CA LYS A 387 -31.79 -12.33 -7.54
C LYS A 387 -30.78 -12.65 -8.63
N LEU A 388 -29.88 -13.62 -8.43
CA LEU A 388 -28.82 -13.89 -9.40
C LEU A 388 -29.43 -14.46 -10.68
N ALA A 389 -29.33 -13.67 -11.76
CA ALA A 389 -29.93 -13.97 -13.05
C ALA A 389 -28.91 -14.61 -14.00
N THR A 390 -27.65 -14.15 -13.99
CA THR A 390 -26.63 -14.60 -14.94
C THR A 390 -25.27 -14.81 -14.28
N PHE A 391 -24.61 -15.92 -14.61
CA PHE A 391 -23.23 -16.25 -14.22
C PHE A 391 -22.63 -17.27 -15.21
N SER A 392 -21.31 -17.37 -15.36
CA SER A 392 -20.71 -18.42 -16.21
C SER A 392 -20.72 -19.78 -15.51
N VAL A 393 -19.93 -19.92 -14.44
CA VAL A 393 -19.85 -21.16 -13.64
C VAL A 393 -20.14 -20.84 -12.18
N LEU A 394 -21.03 -21.62 -11.57
CA LEU A 394 -21.19 -21.67 -10.11
C LEU A 394 -20.70 -23.02 -9.62
N ASP A 395 -19.66 -23.00 -8.80
CA ASP A 395 -18.98 -24.15 -8.23
C ASP A 395 -19.04 -24.03 -6.71
N ILE A 396 -19.86 -24.90 -6.09
CA ILE A 396 -20.06 -24.95 -4.65
C ILE A 396 -19.63 -26.32 -4.14
N ASP A 397 -18.65 -26.32 -3.26
CA ASP A 397 -18.18 -27.48 -2.54
C ASP A 397 -18.32 -27.26 -1.02
N SER A 398 -18.80 -28.29 -0.35
CA SER A 398 -19.02 -28.36 1.09
C SER A 398 -18.90 -29.81 1.52
N THR A 399 -18.46 -30.04 2.76
CA THR A 399 -18.37 -31.38 3.35
C THR A 399 -19.57 -31.71 4.25
N VAL A 400 -20.40 -30.72 4.54
CA VAL A 400 -21.66 -30.88 5.30
C VAL A 400 -22.87 -30.76 4.38
N LEU A 401 -24.04 -31.15 4.89
CA LEU A 401 -25.29 -31.08 4.15
C LEU A 401 -25.63 -29.63 3.79
N LEU A 402 -25.69 -29.32 2.49
CA LEU A 402 -26.20 -28.06 1.97
C LEU A 402 -27.72 -28.05 2.07
N ASN A 403 -28.23 -27.41 3.12
CA ASN A 403 -29.66 -27.32 3.43
C ASN A 403 -30.39 -26.40 2.47
N SER A 404 -29.77 -25.27 2.10
CA SER A 404 -30.36 -24.23 1.26
C SER A 404 -29.42 -23.83 0.12
N VAL A 405 -29.96 -23.81 -1.10
CA VAL A 405 -29.31 -23.18 -2.25
C VAL A 405 -30.38 -22.40 -3.02
N ILE A 406 -30.48 -21.09 -2.77
CA ILE A 406 -31.54 -20.26 -3.37
C ILE A 406 -31.03 -19.58 -4.63
N LEU A 407 -31.59 -19.98 -5.76
CA LEU A 407 -31.23 -19.51 -7.10
C LEU A 407 -32.48 -19.10 -7.92
N SER A 408 -33.43 -18.43 -7.26
CA SER A 408 -34.80 -18.23 -7.77
C SER A 408 -34.93 -17.40 -9.05
N SER A 409 -33.92 -16.59 -9.39
CA SER A 409 -33.98 -15.67 -10.54
C SER A 409 -33.13 -16.07 -11.73
N ILE A 410 -32.43 -17.22 -11.70
CA ILE A 410 -31.55 -17.67 -12.79
C ILE A 410 -32.26 -17.57 -14.14
N GLN A 411 -31.59 -16.98 -15.13
CA GLN A 411 -32.03 -16.91 -16.52
C GLN A 411 -31.03 -17.56 -17.47
N ASP A 412 -29.73 -17.45 -17.19
CA ASP A 412 -28.69 -18.04 -18.03
C ASP A 412 -27.41 -18.39 -17.24
N PHE A 413 -26.75 -19.47 -17.65
CA PHE A 413 -25.47 -19.91 -17.10
C PHE A 413 -24.73 -20.87 -18.04
N GLU A 414 -23.48 -21.25 -17.80
CA GLU A 414 -22.81 -22.32 -18.54
C GLU A 414 -22.81 -23.64 -17.75
N ARG A 415 -22.38 -23.57 -16.47
CA ARG A 415 -22.28 -24.72 -15.59
C ARG A 415 -22.73 -24.40 -14.17
N LEU A 416 -23.57 -25.27 -13.62
CA LEU A 416 -23.92 -25.35 -12.21
C LEU A 416 -23.32 -26.62 -11.63
N ASP A 417 -22.26 -26.50 -10.84
CA ASP A 417 -21.56 -27.61 -10.19
C ASP A 417 -21.81 -27.56 -8.68
N LEU A 418 -22.66 -28.49 -8.25
CA LEU A 418 -23.09 -28.68 -6.87
C LEU A 418 -22.77 -30.11 -6.42
N ASN A 419 -21.66 -30.67 -6.93
CA ASN A 419 -21.13 -31.98 -6.51
C ASN A 419 -20.41 -31.89 -5.17
N SER A 420 -21.07 -31.28 -4.19
CA SER A 420 -20.56 -31.18 -2.82
C SER A 420 -20.58 -32.56 -2.16
N SER A 421 -19.44 -32.94 -1.58
CA SER A 421 -19.30 -34.24 -0.88
C SER A 421 -20.28 -34.40 0.30
N GLY A 422 -20.65 -33.29 0.93
CA GLY A 422 -21.68 -33.22 1.98
C GLY A 422 -23.12 -33.39 1.48
N LYS A 423 -23.32 -33.39 0.16
CA LYS A 423 -24.60 -33.52 -0.56
C LYS A 423 -25.54 -32.33 -0.35
N LEU A 424 -26.52 -32.21 -1.23
CA LEU A 424 -27.63 -31.28 -1.13
C LEU A 424 -28.83 -31.95 -0.47
N SER A 425 -29.59 -31.16 0.30
CA SER A 425 -30.90 -31.59 0.80
C SER A 425 -31.86 -31.83 -0.37
N THR A 426 -32.78 -32.78 -0.23
CA THR A 426 -33.81 -33.05 -1.26
C THR A 426 -34.61 -31.80 -1.62
N ALA A 427 -34.89 -30.94 -0.63
CA ALA A 427 -35.60 -29.68 -0.84
C ALA A 427 -34.81 -28.69 -1.71
N ALA A 428 -33.48 -28.59 -1.49
CA ALA A 428 -32.61 -27.75 -2.32
C ALA A 428 -32.58 -28.26 -3.78
N ILE A 429 -32.44 -29.57 -3.96
CA ILE A 429 -32.45 -30.22 -5.29
C ILE A 429 -33.79 -29.93 -6.01
N ASP A 430 -34.91 -30.14 -5.33
CA ASP A 430 -36.25 -29.89 -5.87
C ASP A 430 -36.44 -28.43 -6.28
N GLY A 431 -36.00 -27.49 -5.44
CA GLY A 431 -36.08 -26.05 -5.70
C GLY A 431 -35.28 -25.64 -6.94
N ILE A 432 -34.02 -26.11 -7.04
CA ILE A 432 -33.15 -25.82 -8.18
C ILE A 432 -33.76 -26.38 -9.47
N LEU A 433 -34.09 -27.67 -9.52
CA LEU A 433 -34.56 -28.31 -10.75
C LEU A 433 -35.93 -27.77 -11.19
N THR A 434 -36.81 -27.45 -10.24
CA THR A 434 -38.09 -26.78 -10.55
C THR A 434 -37.85 -25.40 -11.17
N ARG A 435 -36.91 -24.62 -10.63
CA ARG A 435 -36.57 -23.32 -11.21
C ARG A 435 -36.05 -23.46 -12.65
N LEU A 436 -35.15 -24.41 -12.89
CA LEU A 436 -34.56 -24.64 -14.22
C LEU A 436 -35.61 -25.08 -15.25
N VAL A 437 -36.56 -25.94 -14.88
CA VAL A 437 -37.67 -26.31 -15.77
C VAL A 437 -38.55 -25.09 -16.11
N ASN A 438 -38.80 -24.20 -15.16
CA ASN A 438 -39.64 -23.01 -15.40
C ASN A 438 -39.04 -22.02 -16.41
N ILE A 439 -37.74 -22.09 -16.69
CA ILE A 439 -37.06 -21.26 -17.70
C ILE A 439 -36.71 -22.05 -18.97
N THR A 440 -37.16 -23.30 -19.07
CA THR A 440 -37.06 -24.10 -20.29
C THR A 440 -38.16 -23.68 -21.29
N PRO A 441 -37.89 -23.54 -22.61
CA PRO A 441 -36.71 -24.01 -23.33
C PRO A 441 -35.56 -23.00 -23.48
N ALA A 442 -35.61 -21.84 -22.81
CA ALA A 442 -34.61 -20.79 -22.98
C ALA A 442 -33.19 -21.24 -22.58
N ILE A 443 -33.07 -22.21 -21.67
CA ILE A 443 -31.80 -22.87 -21.31
C ILE A 443 -31.59 -24.18 -22.08
N THR A 444 -30.57 -24.22 -22.92
CA THR A 444 -30.12 -25.43 -23.64
C THR A 444 -28.59 -25.49 -23.66
N ASN A 445 -28.01 -26.68 -23.84
CA ASN A 445 -26.56 -26.94 -23.77
C ASN A 445 -25.91 -26.54 -22.44
N LYS A 446 -26.68 -26.52 -21.34
CA LYS A 446 -26.16 -26.22 -20.00
C LYS A 446 -25.71 -27.49 -19.30
N THR A 447 -24.76 -27.35 -18.36
CA THR A 447 -24.34 -28.47 -17.50
C THR A 447 -24.80 -28.24 -16.07
N VAL A 448 -25.49 -29.22 -15.50
CA VAL A 448 -25.92 -29.24 -14.09
C VAL A 448 -25.43 -30.54 -13.47
N SER A 449 -24.63 -30.42 -12.43
CA SER A 449 -24.17 -31.56 -11.64
C SER A 449 -24.55 -31.36 -10.18
N ILE A 450 -25.22 -32.33 -9.58
CA ILE A 450 -25.76 -32.28 -8.23
C ILE A 450 -25.42 -33.59 -7.53
N GLN A 451 -24.96 -33.52 -6.28
CA GLN A 451 -24.85 -34.69 -5.42
C GLN A 451 -25.90 -34.65 -4.31
N GLY A 452 -26.69 -35.71 -4.15
CA GLY A 452 -27.73 -35.86 -3.13
C GLY A 452 -28.94 -36.70 -3.59
N ILE A 453 -29.91 -36.86 -2.69
CA ILE A 453 -31.11 -37.68 -2.97
C ILE A 453 -32.21 -36.80 -3.55
N ALA A 454 -32.49 -36.98 -4.85
CA ALA A 454 -33.57 -36.30 -5.55
C ALA A 454 -34.94 -36.90 -5.24
N SER A 455 -35.98 -36.06 -5.14
CA SER A 455 -37.36 -36.55 -5.10
C SER A 455 -37.79 -37.14 -6.46
N ALA A 456 -38.93 -37.84 -6.47
CA ALA A 456 -39.52 -38.31 -7.72
C ALA A 456 -39.82 -37.15 -8.69
N GLN A 457 -40.25 -35.98 -8.18
CA GLN A 457 -40.51 -34.81 -8.99
C GLN A 457 -39.20 -34.20 -9.53
N ALA A 458 -38.13 -34.15 -8.73
CA ALA A 458 -36.82 -33.72 -9.19
C ALA A 458 -36.29 -34.60 -10.33
N GLN A 459 -36.49 -35.91 -10.29
CA GLN A 459 -36.07 -36.79 -11.39
C GLN A 459 -36.85 -36.51 -12.68
N ILE A 460 -38.16 -36.29 -12.60
CA ILE A 460 -38.98 -35.87 -13.74
C ILE A 460 -38.51 -34.52 -14.30
N ASN A 461 -38.17 -33.57 -13.43
CA ASN A 461 -37.64 -32.27 -13.82
C ASN A 461 -36.27 -32.42 -14.51
N ALA A 462 -35.39 -33.29 -14.01
CA ALA A 462 -34.10 -33.58 -14.62
C ALA A 462 -34.25 -34.18 -16.03
N ASP A 463 -35.17 -35.11 -16.23
CA ASP A 463 -35.45 -35.70 -17.56
C ASP A 463 -36.03 -34.68 -18.55
N THR A 464 -36.85 -33.75 -18.06
CA THR A 464 -37.37 -32.63 -18.86
C THR A 464 -36.22 -31.74 -19.35
N LEU A 465 -35.28 -31.40 -18.46
CA LEU A 465 -34.09 -30.61 -18.81
C LEU A 465 -33.18 -31.33 -19.79
N ARG A 466 -32.95 -32.64 -19.61
CA ARG A 466 -32.18 -33.50 -20.54
C ARG A 466 -32.81 -33.52 -21.93
N SER A 467 -34.13 -33.66 -21.99
CA SER A 467 -34.88 -33.64 -23.25
C SER A 467 -34.79 -32.30 -23.98
N ASN A 468 -34.57 -31.19 -23.25
CA ASN A 468 -34.29 -29.87 -23.83
C ASN A 468 -32.80 -29.64 -24.19
N GLY A 469 -31.98 -30.69 -24.22
CA GLY A 469 -30.57 -30.61 -24.63
C GLY A 469 -29.60 -30.15 -23.55
N ASN A 470 -29.97 -30.26 -22.27
CA ASN A 470 -29.04 -29.99 -21.16
C ASN A 470 -28.40 -31.29 -20.66
N THR A 471 -27.20 -31.18 -20.08
CA THR A 471 -26.55 -32.28 -19.36
C THR A 471 -26.89 -32.14 -17.88
N VAL A 472 -27.70 -33.06 -17.35
CA VAL A 472 -28.07 -33.08 -15.92
C VAL A 472 -27.61 -34.38 -15.29
N ASN A 473 -26.69 -34.29 -14.33
CA ASN A 473 -26.14 -35.41 -13.56
C ASN A 473 -26.56 -35.27 -12.11
N ILE A 474 -27.20 -36.32 -11.57
CA ILE A 474 -27.55 -36.41 -10.14
C ILE A 474 -26.90 -37.67 -9.61
N THR A 475 -25.98 -37.53 -8.65
CA THR A 475 -25.28 -38.65 -7.99
C THR A 475 -25.73 -38.75 -6.54
N GLU A 476 -25.85 -39.97 -6.02
CA GLU A 476 -26.28 -40.20 -4.64
C GLU A 476 -25.14 -40.26 -3.63
#